data_AF-A0A9P0Q2B3-F1
#
_entry.id   AF-A0A9P0Q2B3-F1
#
_cell.length_a   1.000
_cell.length_b   1.000
_cell.length_c   1.000
_cell.angle_alpha   90.00
_cell.angle_beta   90.00
_cell.angle_gamma   90.00
#
_symmetry.space_group_name_H-M   'P 1'
#
loop_
_entity.id
_entity.type
_entity.pdbx_description
1 polymer ?
#
loop_
_entity_poly.entity_id
_entity_poly.type
_entity_poly.pdbx_seq_one_letter_code
_entity_poly.pdbx_strand_id
1 'polypeptide(L)'
;MDSKNLAKIILLEDEAEDEEVILWWSSQREDFDRLYQSRKEEGYFKILMKNHLDTNEQKFREFFRLNKEQFQFVLNIVSTDLKKKSTNTVHDPISPEEKLALALRFLATGETFKSLSFAFRISPSYISVLIQETLEVLSKHLVPIFLPPPNATDLKKNATEFWSKWNFPNCID
;
A
#
# COMPACT_ATOMS: atom_id res chain seq x y z
N MET A 1 -9.80 40.41 20.60
CA MET A 1 -8.71 39.56 20.06
C MET A 1 -9.23 38.99 18.75
N ASP A 2 -8.62 39.36 17.62
CA ASP A 2 -9.11 39.01 16.28
C ASP A 2 -8.98 37.49 16.04
N SER A 3 -10.04 36.82 15.58
CA SER A 3 -10.08 35.36 15.37
C SER A 3 -8.98 34.85 14.45
N LYS A 4 -8.50 35.68 13.52
CA LYS A 4 -7.35 35.37 12.66
C LYS A 4 -6.03 35.29 13.43
N ASN A 5 -5.88 36.10 14.47
CA ASN A 5 -4.68 36.11 15.31
C ASN A 5 -4.68 34.91 16.27
N LEU A 6 -5.87 34.50 16.76
CA LEU A 6 -6.03 33.28 17.54
C LEU A 6 -5.68 32.02 16.74
N ALA A 7 -6.19 31.91 15.50
CA ALA A 7 -5.87 30.78 14.62
C ALA A 7 -4.37 30.73 14.28
N LYS A 8 -3.73 31.89 14.11
CA LYS A 8 -2.30 31.95 13.84
C LYS A 8 -1.46 31.52 15.05
N ILE A 9 -1.90 31.86 16.26
CA ILE A 9 -1.27 31.41 17.52
C ILE A 9 -1.44 29.90 17.66
N ILE A 10 -2.65 29.36 17.48
CA ILE A 10 -2.91 27.91 17.53
C ILE A 10 -2.05 27.17 16.52
N LEU A 11 -1.96 27.64 15.27
CA LEU A 11 -1.12 27.00 14.25
C LEU A 11 0.38 27.05 14.57
N LEU A 12 0.85 28.12 15.21
CA LEU A 12 2.25 28.25 15.62
C LEU A 12 2.56 27.40 16.87
N GLU A 13 1.59 27.26 17.77
CA GLU A 13 1.65 26.35 18.91
C GLU A 13 1.62 24.89 18.42
N ASP A 14 0.72 24.55 17.49
CA ASP A 14 0.61 23.22 16.86
C ASP A 14 1.90 22.84 16.09
N GLU A 15 2.48 23.74 15.30
CA GLU A 15 3.73 23.47 14.56
C GLU A 15 4.93 23.26 15.50
N ALA A 16 5.02 24.05 16.57
CA ALA A 16 6.08 23.91 17.57
C ALA A 16 5.91 22.64 18.42
N GLU A 17 4.67 22.33 18.80
CA GLU A 17 4.32 21.08 19.47
C GLU A 17 4.59 19.88 18.56
N ASP A 18 4.29 19.94 17.27
CA ASP A 18 4.57 18.86 16.30
C ASP A 18 6.08 18.57 16.20
N GLU A 19 6.94 19.59 16.16
CA GLU A 19 8.40 19.39 16.15
C GLU A 19 8.91 18.80 17.47
N GLU A 20 8.41 19.29 18.61
CA GLU A 20 8.78 18.81 19.94
C GLU A 20 8.27 17.38 20.17
N VAL A 21 7.05 17.06 19.71
CA VAL A 21 6.43 15.73 19.72
C VAL A 21 7.19 14.78 18.80
N ILE A 22 7.65 15.20 17.62
CA ILE A 22 8.50 14.38 16.74
C ILE A 22 9.83 14.03 17.43
N LEU A 23 10.46 15.00 18.11
CA LEU A 23 11.69 14.80 18.87
C LEU A 23 11.48 13.92 20.10
N TRP A 24 10.35 14.10 20.79
CA TRP A 24 9.94 13.30 21.95
C TRP A 24 9.59 11.86 21.56
N TRP A 25 8.82 11.64 20.49
CA TRP A 25 8.54 10.32 19.90
C TRP A 25 9.81 9.61 19.42
N SER A 26 10.79 10.35 18.92
CA SER A 26 12.08 9.77 18.53
C SER A 26 12.90 9.28 19.73
N SER A 27 12.62 9.81 20.93
CA SER A 27 13.36 9.57 22.17
C SER A 27 12.71 8.51 23.07
N GLN A 28 11.44 8.20 22.85
CA GLN A 28 10.73 7.13 23.55
C GLN A 28 10.51 5.94 22.59
N ARG A 29 11.19 4.81 22.84
CA ARG A 29 10.65 3.52 22.35
C ARG A 29 9.43 3.21 23.20
N GLU A 30 8.28 3.68 22.75
CA GLU A 30 7.03 3.47 23.46
C GLU A 30 6.63 1.99 23.47
N ASP A 31 5.94 1.65 24.55
CA ASP A 31 5.10 0.47 24.67
C ASP A 31 4.11 0.40 23.49
N PHE A 32 3.58 -0.79 23.17
CA PHE A 32 2.77 -1.01 21.98
C PHE A 32 1.56 -0.05 21.94
N ASP A 33 1.58 0.97 21.06
CA ASP A 33 0.49 1.96 20.93
C ASP A 33 -0.86 1.24 20.80
N ARG A 34 -1.84 1.68 21.62
CA ARG A 34 -3.21 1.17 21.62
C ARG A 34 -3.85 1.21 20.23
N LEU A 35 -3.43 2.17 19.39
CA LEU A 35 -3.84 2.27 18.00
C LEU A 35 -3.67 0.93 17.25
N TYR A 36 -2.53 0.26 17.44
CA TYR A 36 -2.19 -0.98 16.76
C TYR A 36 -2.86 -2.21 17.40
N GLN A 37 -3.20 -2.13 18.68
CA GLN A 37 -3.91 -3.19 19.40
C GLN A 37 -5.33 -3.39 18.85
N SER A 38 -5.97 -2.32 18.35
CA SER A 38 -7.33 -2.40 17.77
C SER A 38 -7.36 -2.72 16.28
N ARG A 39 -6.25 -3.16 15.65
CA ARG A 39 -6.17 -3.52 14.22
C ARG A 39 -7.33 -4.40 13.74
N LYS A 40 -7.65 -5.44 14.50
CA LYS A 40 -8.66 -6.45 14.12
C LYS A 40 -10.07 -5.90 13.99
N GLU A 41 -10.40 -4.91 14.81
CA GLU A 41 -11.76 -4.38 14.91
C GLU A 41 -11.88 -3.06 14.14
N GLU A 42 -10.83 -2.24 14.16
CA GLU A 42 -10.87 -0.86 13.69
C GLU A 42 -9.98 -0.59 12.46
N GLY A 43 -9.23 -1.57 11.98
CA GLY A 43 -8.39 -1.42 10.78
C GLY A 43 -9.22 -1.41 9.50
N TYR A 44 -8.74 -0.69 8.48
CA TYR A 44 -9.37 -0.61 7.15
C TYR A 44 -9.67 -1.98 6.53
N PHE A 45 -8.79 -2.95 6.75
CA PHE A 45 -9.02 -4.29 6.24
C PHE A 45 -10.31 -4.91 6.78
N LYS A 46 -10.56 -4.80 8.08
CA LYS A 46 -11.81 -5.28 8.69
C LYS A 46 -12.98 -4.39 8.33
N ILE A 47 -12.91 -3.10 8.65
CA ILE A 47 -14.06 -2.20 8.55
C ILE A 47 -14.42 -1.93 7.10
N LEU A 48 -13.47 -1.47 6.30
CA LEU A 48 -13.77 -0.99 4.96
C LEU A 48 -13.84 -2.14 3.97
N MET A 49 -12.78 -2.96 3.88
CA MET A 49 -12.72 -4.00 2.86
C MET A 49 -13.77 -5.10 3.11
N LYS A 50 -13.75 -5.74 4.28
CA LYS A 50 -14.67 -6.86 4.57
C LYS A 50 -16.13 -6.44 4.70
N ASN A 51 -16.43 -5.27 5.29
CA ASN A 51 -17.83 -4.90 5.52
C ASN A 51 -18.47 -4.10 4.39
N HIS A 52 -17.70 -3.35 3.59
CA HIS A 52 -18.27 -2.39 2.63
C HIS A 52 -17.84 -2.58 1.18
N LEU A 53 -16.57 -2.89 0.91
CA LEU A 53 -16.09 -3.01 -0.47
C LEU A 53 -16.46 -4.36 -1.09
N ASP A 54 -16.56 -5.41 -0.28
CA ASP A 54 -16.84 -6.77 -0.77
C ASP A 54 -18.20 -6.93 -1.48
N THR A 55 -19.15 -6.03 -1.21
CA THR A 55 -20.51 -6.01 -1.78
C THR A 55 -20.68 -4.98 -2.90
N ASN A 56 -19.71 -4.07 -3.11
CA ASN A 56 -19.80 -3.00 -4.10
C ASN A 56 -18.57 -3.00 -5.01
N GLU A 57 -18.74 -3.59 -6.20
CA GLU A 57 -17.65 -3.75 -7.16
C GLU A 57 -17.06 -2.43 -7.65
N GLN A 58 -17.89 -1.40 -7.86
CA GLN A 58 -17.42 -0.10 -8.30
C GLN A 58 -16.48 0.52 -7.26
N LYS A 59 -16.90 0.56 -5.99
CA LYS A 59 -16.08 1.09 -4.90
C LYS A 59 -14.82 0.24 -4.69
N PHE A 60 -14.92 -1.07 -4.83
CA PHE A 60 -13.76 -1.96 -4.77
C PHE A 60 -12.72 -1.58 -5.84
N ARG A 61 -13.18 -1.36 -7.08
CA ARG A 61 -12.33 -0.93 -8.20
C ARG A 61 -11.76 0.48 -7.99
N GLU A 62 -12.53 1.42 -7.49
CA GLU A 62 -12.02 2.76 -7.15
C GLU A 62 -10.93 2.69 -6.07
N PHE A 63 -11.10 1.81 -5.08
CA PHE A 63 -10.17 1.69 -3.97
C PHE A 63 -8.85 0.98 -4.34
N PHE A 64 -8.93 -0.14 -5.08
CA PHE A 64 -7.76 -0.98 -5.42
C PHE A 64 -7.26 -0.85 -6.86
N ARG A 65 -7.98 -0.14 -7.73
CA ARG A 65 -7.76 -0.10 -9.20
C ARG A 65 -7.84 -1.49 -9.87
N LEU A 66 -8.45 -2.46 -9.20
CA LEU A 66 -8.71 -3.83 -9.66
C LEU A 66 -10.15 -4.21 -9.32
N ASN A 67 -10.78 -5.07 -10.11
CA ASN A 67 -12.03 -5.69 -9.66
C ASN A 67 -11.76 -6.85 -8.69
N LYS A 68 -12.83 -7.38 -8.08
CA LYS A 68 -12.74 -8.42 -7.07
C LYS A 68 -12.17 -9.73 -7.62
N GLU A 69 -12.54 -10.11 -8.84
CA GLU A 69 -12.04 -11.32 -9.49
C GLU A 69 -10.52 -11.24 -9.74
N GLN A 70 -10.03 -10.10 -10.23
CA GLN A 70 -8.60 -9.83 -10.41
C GLN A 70 -7.85 -9.86 -9.07
N PHE A 71 -8.43 -9.25 -8.03
CA PHE A 71 -7.84 -9.31 -6.69
C PHE A 71 -7.71 -10.75 -6.19
N GLN A 72 -8.77 -11.56 -6.32
CA GLN A 72 -8.76 -12.96 -5.91
C GLN A 72 -7.79 -13.80 -6.76
N PHE A 73 -7.72 -13.54 -8.06
CA PHE A 73 -6.74 -14.17 -8.94
C PHE A 73 -5.30 -13.91 -8.46
N VAL A 74 -4.95 -12.65 -8.20
CA VAL A 74 -3.63 -12.29 -7.68
C VAL A 74 -3.39 -12.94 -6.32
N LEU A 75 -4.36 -12.86 -5.41
CA LEU A 75 -4.27 -13.45 -4.07
C LEU A 75 -3.98 -14.95 -4.13
N ASN A 76 -4.68 -15.69 -4.99
CA ASN A 76 -4.50 -17.14 -5.12
C ASN A 76 -3.08 -17.52 -5.53
N ILE A 77 -2.42 -16.69 -6.36
CA ILE A 77 -1.04 -16.91 -6.81
C ILE A 77 -0.04 -16.63 -5.68
N VAL A 78 -0.24 -15.55 -4.92
CA VAL A 78 0.75 -15.07 -3.94
C VAL A 78 0.52 -15.55 -2.51
N SER A 79 -0.67 -16.08 -2.20
CA SER A 79 -1.12 -16.38 -0.84
C SER A 79 -0.16 -17.32 -0.09
N THR A 80 0.37 -18.34 -0.76
CA THR A 80 1.31 -19.30 -0.16
C THR A 80 2.59 -18.63 0.31
N ASP A 81 3.15 -17.73 -0.51
CA ASP A 81 4.43 -17.07 -0.24
C ASP A 81 4.26 -15.95 0.80
N LEU A 82 3.10 -15.30 0.85
CA LEU A 82 2.80 -14.24 1.81
C LEU A 82 2.39 -14.75 3.20
N LYS A 83 2.03 -16.04 3.33
CA LYS A 83 1.53 -16.61 4.59
C LYS A 83 2.66 -16.74 5.61
N LYS A 84 2.56 -15.99 6.71
CA LYS A 84 3.43 -16.14 7.88
C LYS A 84 2.77 -17.05 8.92
N LYS A 85 3.56 -17.92 9.55
CA LYS A 85 3.11 -18.76 10.67
C LYS A 85 3.02 -17.91 11.95
N SER A 86 2.06 -18.23 12.80
CA SER A 86 2.01 -17.71 14.16
C SER A 86 3.25 -18.17 14.93
N THR A 87 3.85 -17.28 15.70
CA THR A 87 5.00 -17.54 16.56
C THR A 87 4.73 -17.04 17.98
N ASN A 88 5.61 -17.35 18.94
CA ASN A 88 5.47 -16.84 20.31
C ASN A 88 5.55 -15.31 20.39
N THR A 89 6.25 -14.66 19.45
CA THR A 89 6.39 -13.19 19.41
C THR A 89 5.28 -12.55 18.59
N VAL A 90 4.78 -13.23 17.57
CA VAL A 90 3.70 -12.74 16.69
C VAL A 90 2.59 -13.78 16.68
N HIS A 91 1.72 -13.71 17.69
CA HIS A 91 0.60 -14.64 17.83
C HIS A 91 -0.40 -14.54 16.68
N ASP A 92 -0.62 -13.32 16.16
CA ASP A 92 -1.57 -13.05 15.08
C ASP A 92 -0.91 -12.36 13.88
N PRO A 93 -0.28 -13.12 12.98
CA PRO A 93 0.36 -12.56 11.79
C PRO A 93 -0.69 -11.97 10.85
N ILE A 94 -0.32 -10.88 10.18
CA ILE A 94 -1.16 -10.23 9.16
C ILE A 94 -1.42 -11.22 8.03
N SER A 95 -2.69 -11.36 7.66
CA SER A 95 -3.12 -12.33 6.66
C SER A 95 -2.58 -11.99 5.26
N PRO A 96 -2.37 -12.97 4.37
CA PRO A 96 -1.95 -12.71 2.99
C PRO A 96 -2.87 -11.72 2.26
N GLU A 97 -4.18 -11.82 2.51
CA GLU A 97 -5.19 -10.95 1.93
C GLU A 97 -5.03 -9.49 2.39
N GLU A 98 -4.79 -9.29 3.69
CA GLU A 98 -4.55 -7.96 4.26
C GLU A 98 -3.24 -7.34 3.78
N LYS A 99 -2.17 -8.15 3.67
CA LYS A 99 -0.90 -7.70 3.09
C LYS A 99 -1.06 -7.25 1.64
N LEU A 100 -1.78 -8.05 0.85
CA LEU A 100 -2.07 -7.72 -0.54
C LEU A 100 -2.91 -6.45 -0.64
N ALA A 101 -3.94 -6.31 0.19
CA ALA A 101 -4.78 -5.11 0.24
C ALA A 101 -3.96 -3.86 0.59
N LEU A 102 -3.08 -3.95 1.59
CA LEU A 102 -2.18 -2.86 1.98
C LEU A 102 -1.25 -2.46 0.82
N ALA A 103 -0.60 -3.43 0.18
CA ALA A 103 0.33 -3.17 -0.92
C ALA A 103 -0.38 -2.60 -2.17
N LEU A 104 -1.54 -3.15 -2.53
CA LEU A 104 -2.33 -2.63 -3.65
C LEU A 104 -2.85 -1.22 -3.36
N ARG A 105 -3.27 -0.95 -2.12
CA ARG A 105 -3.68 0.39 -1.74
C ARG A 105 -2.53 1.39 -1.88
N PHE A 106 -1.33 1.02 -1.40
CA PHE A 106 -0.12 1.82 -1.60
C PHE A 106 0.16 2.09 -3.09
N LEU A 107 0.10 1.07 -3.94
CA LEU A 107 0.30 1.24 -5.40
C LEU A 107 -0.79 2.11 -6.04
N ALA A 108 -2.03 2.02 -5.54
CA ALA A 108 -3.16 2.76 -6.08
C ALA A 108 -3.14 4.25 -5.73
N THR A 109 -2.47 4.68 -4.64
CA THR A 109 -2.51 6.09 -4.22
C THR A 109 -1.16 6.74 -3.98
N GLY A 110 -0.10 5.97 -3.74
CA GLY A 110 1.19 6.51 -3.32
C GLY A 110 1.15 7.14 -1.93
N GLU A 111 0.19 6.74 -1.08
CA GLU A 111 0.09 7.24 0.29
C GLU A 111 1.36 6.95 1.10
N THR A 112 1.68 7.85 2.03
CA THR A 112 2.82 7.63 2.94
C THR A 112 2.55 6.45 3.87
N PHE A 113 3.63 5.81 4.34
CA PHE A 113 3.49 4.73 5.32
C PHE A 113 2.86 5.19 6.64
N LYS A 114 3.01 6.48 6.99
CA LYS A 114 2.34 7.07 8.15
C LYS A 114 0.82 7.15 7.95
N SER A 115 0.36 7.59 6.76
CA SER A 115 -1.08 7.59 6.42
C SER A 115 -1.66 6.17 6.48
N LEU A 116 -0.98 5.22 5.83
CA LEU A 116 -1.40 3.82 5.82
C LEU A 116 -1.36 3.20 7.23
N SER A 117 -0.45 3.66 8.09
CA SER A 117 -0.35 3.20 9.48
C SER A 117 -1.60 3.53 10.28
N PHE A 118 -2.12 4.74 10.16
CA PHE A 118 -3.39 5.10 10.80
C PHE A 118 -4.57 4.33 10.22
N ALA A 119 -4.62 4.18 8.89
CA ALA A 119 -5.72 3.49 8.21
C ALA A 119 -5.78 1.98 8.51
N PHE A 120 -4.66 1.27 8.38
CA PHE A 120 -4.59 -0.17 8.57
C PHE A 120 -4.23 -0.56 10.01
N ARG A 121 -3.86 0.40 10.87
CA ARG A 121 -3.43 0.16 12.27
C ARG A 121 -2.27 -0.82 12.36
N ILE A 122 -1.28 -0.60 11.51
CA ILE A 122 -0.01 -1.33 11.50
C ILE A 122 1.10 -0.31 11.63
N SER A 123 2.14 -0.59 12.41
CA SER A 123 3.25 0.37 12.58
C SER A 123 3.90 0.73 11.24
N PRO A 124 4.35 1.99 11.02
CA PRO A 124 4.91 2.41 9.73
C PRO A 124 6.15 1.60 9.34
N SER A 125 6.99 1.26 10.33
CA SER A 125 8.17 0.42 10.15
C SER A 125 7.81 -0.97 9.62
N TYR A 126 6.74 -1.58 10.14
CA TYR A 126 6.30 -2.88 9.66
C TYR A 126 5.61 -2.79 8.30
N ILE A 127 4.83 -1.74 8.03
CA ILE A 127 4.24 -1.48 6.71
C ILE A 127 5.33 -1.43 5.63
N SER A 128 6.45 -0.72 5.88
CA SER A 128 7.56 -0.66 4.93
C SER A 128 8.06 -2.05 4.53
N VAL A 129 8.28 -2.92 5.53
CA VAL A 129 8.72 -4.31 5.32
C VAL A 129 7.67 -5.12 4.58
N LEU A 130 6.40 -5.02 5.00
CA LEU A 130 5.29 -5.78 4.40
C LEU A 130 5.09 -5.41 2.93
N ILE A 131 5.14 -4.12 2.59
CA ILE A 131 4.99 -3.66 1.21
C ILE A 131 6.14 -4.22 0.37
N GLN A 132 7.39 -4.10 0.84
CA GLN A 132 8.54 -4.63 0.11
C GLN A 132 8.42 -6.14 -0.12
N GLU A 133 8.19 -6.93 0.94
CA GLU A 133 8.00 -8.39 0.85
C GLU A 133 6.86 -8.73 -0.13
N THR A 134 5.75 -7.98 -0.08
CA THR A 134 4.59 -8.25 -0.93
C THR A 134 4.87 -7.92 -2.39
N LEU A 135 5.56 -6.81 -2.67
CA LEU A 135 5.93 -6.41 -4.03
C LEU A 135 6.95 -7.36 -4.65
N GLU A 136 7.89 -7.90 -3.87
CA GLU A 136 8.84 -8.92 -4.33
C GLU A 136 8.12 -10.19 -4.77
N VAL A 137 7.16 -10.67 -3.97
CA VAL A 137 6.34 -11.84 -4.32
C VAL A 137 5.46 -11.56 -5.54
N LEU A 138 4.84 -10.38 -5.61
CA LEU A 138 4.05 -9.97 -6.78
C LEU A 138 4.92 -9.94 -8.05
N SER A 139 6.10 -9.34 -7.97
CA SER A 139 7.04 -9.27 -9.10
C SER A 139 7.43 -10.66 -9.58
N LYS A 140 7.85 -11.53 -8.65
CA LYS A 140 8.25 -12.91 -8.92
C LYS A 140 7.21 -13.71 -9.71
N HIS A 141 5.92 -13.55 -9.39
CA HIS A 141 4.86 -14.36 -9.99
C HIS A 141 4.11 -13.67 -11.14
N LEU A 142 3.90 -12.35 -11.08
CA LEU A 142 3.08 -11.64 -12.07
C LEU A 142 3.89 -11.11 -13.26
N VAL A 143 5.14 -10.68 -13.06
CA VAL A 143 5.97 -10.16 -14.16
C VAL A 143 6.13 -11.21 -15.28
N PRO A 144 6.42 -12.50 -15.00
CA PRO A 144 6.53 -13.49 -16.07
C PRO A 144 5.22 -13.70 -16.86
N ILE A 145 4.06 -13.46 -16.23
CA ILE A 145 2.74 -13.65 -16.85
C ILE A 145 2.37 -12.46 -17.73
N PHE A 146 2.58 -11.23 -17.25
CA PHE A 146 2.09 -10.02 -17.91
C PHE A 146 3.16 -9.24 -18.67
N LEU A 147 4.44 -9.44 -18.34
CA LEU A 147 5.59 -8.77 -18.95
C LEU A 147 6.63 -9.83 -19.34
N PRO A 148 6.30 -10.75 -20.26
CA PRO A 148 7.26 -11.74 -20.74
C PRO A 148 8.45 -11.04 -21.41
N PRO A 149 9.64 -11.66 -21.41
CA PRO A 149 10.82 -11.09 -22.03
C PRO A 149 10.56 -10.78 -23.52
N PRO A 150 10.98 -9.60 -24.00
CA PRO A 150 10.64 -9.16 -25.34
C PRO A 150 11.36 -10.01 -26.39
N ASN A 151 10.65 -10.37 -27.46
CA ASN A 151 11.23 -11.01 -28.64
C ASN A 151 11.73 -9.93 -29.63
N ALA A 152 12.87 -10.17 -30.28
CA ALA A 152 13.44 -9.26 -31.28
C ALA A 152 12.46 -8.91 -32.41
N THR A 153 11.60 -9.86 -32.81
CA THR A 153 10.56 -9.63 -33.82
C THR A 153 9.49 -8.67 -33.31
N ASP A 154 9.02 -8.87 -32.07
CA ASP A 154 7.99 -8.02 -31.45
C ASP A 154 8.53 -6.62 -31.19
N LEU A 155 9.80 -6.49 -30.78
CA LEU A 155 10.47 -5.20 -30.60
C LEU A 155 10.53 -4.39 -31.89
N LYS A 156 10.92 -5.00 -33.02
CA LYS A 156 10.95 -4.32 -34.32
C LYS A 156 9.56 -3.89 -34.78
N LYS A 157 8.55 -4.74 -34.56
CA LYS A 157 7.15 -4.40 -34.86
C LYS A 157 6.70 -3.21 -34.02
N ASN A 158 6.94 -3.25 -32.70
CA ASN A 158 6.60 -2.16 -31.79
C ASN A 158 7.31 -0.88 -32.21
N ALA A 159 8.62 -0.90 -32.49
CA ALA A 159 9.35 0.28 -32.95
C ALA A 159 8.75 0.91 -34.21
N THR A 160 8.29 0.07 -35.15
CA THR A 160 7.60 0.53 -36.36
C THR A 160 6.24 1.17 -36.03
N GLU A 161 5.48 0.61 -35.08
CA GLU A 161 4.24 1.21 -34.60
C GLU A 161 4.46 2.56 -33.90
N PHE A 162 5.49 2.67 -33.06
CA PHE A 162 5.86 3.91 -32.39
C PHE A 162 6.25 4.99 -33.40
N TRP A 163 7.02 4.65 -34.44
CA TRP A 163 7.31 5.57 -35.52
C TRP A 163 6.04 5.98 -36.27
N SER A 164 5.23 5.04 -36.74
CA SER A 164 4.05 5.36 -37.56
C SER A 164 2.98 6.17 -36.81
N LYS A 165 2.76 5.88 -35.52
CA LYS A 165 1.74 6.56 -34.72
C LYS A 165 2.24 7.86 -34.10
N TRP A 166 3.48 7.90 -33.63
CA TRP A 166 3.99 8.97 -32.75
C TRP A 166 5.25 9.66 -33.29
N ASN A 167 5.70 9.31 -34.50
CA ASN A 167 6.93 9.82 -35.10
C ASN A 167 8.15 9.71 -34.17
N PHE A 168 8.24 8.58 -33.44
CA PHE A 168 9.31 8.29 -32.50
C PHE A 168 10.27 7.23 -33.07
N PRO A 169 11.26 7.62 -33.89
CA PRO A 169 12.24 6.68 -34.45
C PRO A 169 13.25 6.22 -33.39
N ASN A 170 13.97 5.12 -33.67
CA ASN A 170 15.05 4.59 -32.83
C ASN A 170 14.64 4.31 -31.36
N CYS A 171 13.44 3.79 -31.15
CA CYS A 171 12.92 3.39 -29.83
C CYS A 171 13.51 2.08 -29.29
N ILE A 172 14.42 1.45 -30.04
CA ILE A 172 15.09 0.20 -29.71
C ILE A 172 16.58 0.38 -30.03
N ASP A 173 17.45 -0.05 -29.11
CA ASP A 173 18.92 -0.08 -29.27
C ASP A 173 19.40 -1.40 -29.90
#